data_AF-A0A967YTU2-F1
#
_entry.id   AF-A0A967YTU2-F1
#
_cell.length_a   1.000
_cell.length_b   1.000
_cell.length_c   1.000
_cell.angle_alpha   90.00
_cell.angle_beta   90.00
_cell.angle_gamma   90.00
#
_symmetry.space_group_name_H-M   'P 1'
#
loop_
_entity.id
_entity.type
_entity.pdbx_description
1 polymer ?
#
loop_
_entity_poly.entity_id
_entity_poly.type
_entity_poly.pdbx_seq_one_letter_code
_entity_poly.pdbx_strand_id
1 'polypeptide(L)'
;MSRILSPSQTDLEELVLASFSQEVNALKPGNVSRYSDGHEMTVQDFMSSAEQVSPLLCNRTLSLGERVLLSVEKTIAAVNCNTNLGMILLFAPIVMAAEQASGDNNTNSREKLEIVLKNSTLNDAQMIFEAIRKANPGGLGHSDQFDVHLDPQCSLLAAMEAAKERDNIAKQYVTSFSDIFTLGLDSLRGFTERWNGVEWAIVACYLNFLSTQTDSHIGRKFGNKLAEQVKTRAKKVFDLFKNNKNPEDAFPILLEFDRELKSENINPGTTADLTAASILVFMLGEKFAGGQLNVV
;
A
#
# COMPACT_ATOMS: atom_id res chain seq x y z
N MET A 1 17.50 11.83 27.64
CA MET A 1 16.68 11.83 26.41
C MET A 1 17.59 11.39 25.27
N SER A 2 17.43 10.16 24.78
CA SER A 2 18.14 9.73 23.56
C SER A 2 17.66 10.62 22.41
N ARG A 3 18.59 11.26 21.70
CA ARG A 3 18.28 11.89 20.41
C ARG A 3 17.87 10.75 19.48
N ILE A 4 16.61 10.73 19.05
CA ILE A 4 16.21 9.94 17.89
C ILE A 4 16.93 10.58 16.71
N LEU A 5 17.99 9.92 16.22
CA LEU A 5 18.68 10.34 15.01
C LEU A 5 17.70 10.23 13.85
N SER A 6 17.80 11.14 12.89
CA SER A 6 17.06 11.02 11.64
C SER A 6 17.39 9.67 11.00
N PRO A 7 16.40 8.95 10.47
CA PRO A 7 16.65 7.65 9.86
C PRO A 7 17.69 7.82 8.75
N SER A 8 18.71 6.95 8.69
CA SER A 8 19.64 7.00 7.57
C SER A 8 18.92 6.59 6.28
N GLN A 9 19.45 6.97 5.12
CA GLN A 9 18.88 6.52 3.84
C GLN A 9 18.88 4.98 3.76
N THR A 10 19.97 4.33 4.17
CA THR A 10 20.08 2.88 4.23
C THR A 10 19.03 2.24 5.13
N ASP A 11 18.74 2.83 6.29
CA ASP A 11 17.69 2.30 7.16
C ASP A 11 16.30 2.35 6.51
N LEU A 12 16.00 3.41 5.76
CA LEU A 12 14.72 3.54 5.04
C LEU A 12 14.64 2.54 3.89
N GLU A 13 15.73 2.35 3.13
CA GLU A 13 15.79 1.39 2.03
C GLU A 13 15.53 -0.03 2.52
N GLU A 14 16.15 -0.43 3.64
CA GLU A 14 15.92 -1.73 4.29
C GLU A 14 14.45 -1.91 4.71
N LEU A 15 13.83 -0.89 5.30
CA LEU A 15 12.44 -0.95 5.73
C LEU A 15 11.46 -0.99 4.55
N VAL A 16 11.73 -0.23 3.49
CA VAL A 16 10.93 -0.23 2.26
C VAL A 16 10.99 -1.60 1.60
N LEU A 17 12.19 -2.15 1.41
CA LEU A 17 12.39 -3.49 0.84
C LEU A 17 11.73 -4.57 1.70
N ALA A 18 11.88 -4.49 3.03
CA ALA A 18 11.26 -5.43 3.94
C ALA A 18 9.72 -5.33 3.91
N SER A 19 9.15 -4.16 3.68
CA SER A 19 7.71 -3.96 3.56
C SER A 19 7.15 -4.63 2.31
N PHE A 20 7.81 -4.44 1.15
CA PHE A 20 7.48 -5.18 -0.08
C PHE A 20 7.58 -6.70 0.11
N SER A 21 8.67 -7.16 0.73
CA SER A 21 8.91 -8.59 0.96
C SER A 21 7.87 -9.20 1.90
N GLN A 22 7.53 -8.54 3.01
CA GLN A 22 6.53 -9.05 3.96
C GLN A 22 5.13 -9.07 3.36
N GLU A 23 4.79 -8.07 2.54
CA GLU A 23 3.56 -8.03 1.78
C GLU A 23 3.42 -9.30 0.92
N VAL A 24 4.39 -9.57 0.04
CA VAL A 24 4.30 -10.69 -0.92
C VAL A 24 4.42 -12.06 -0.25
N ASN A 25 5.06 -12.13 0.92
CA ASN A 25 5.14 -13.36 1.71
C ASN A 25 3.85 -13.71 2.46
N ALA A 26 2.98 -12.74 2.75
CA ALA A 26 1.73 -12.99 3.44
C ALA A 26 0.68 -13.60 2.50
N LEU A 27 -0.16 -14.49 3.04
CA LEU A 27 -1.31 -15.05 2.31
C LEU A 27 -2.40 -13.97 2.15
N LYS A 28 -2.64 -13.54 0.92
CA LYS A 28 -3.62 -12.52 0.56
C LYS A 28 -4.60 -13.09 -0.46
N PRO A 29 -5.74 -13.66 -0.02
CA PRO A 29 -6.68 -14.34 -0.91
C PRO A 29 -7.03 -13.55 -2.18
N GLY A 30 -6.74 -14.12 -3.35
CA GLY A 30 -6.99 -13.52 -4.66
C GLY A 30 -5.82 -12.70 -5.23
N ASN A 31 -4.86 -12.27 -4.42
CA ASN A 31 -3.66 -11.55 -4.84
C ASN A 31 -2.43 -12.49 -4.94
N VAL A 32 -1.28 -11.97 -5.36
CA VAL A 32 -0.03 -12.74 -5.42
C VAL A 32 0.51 -12.96 -4.01
N SER A 33 0.93 -14.19 -3.72
CA SER A 33 1.61 -14.52 -2.47
C SER A 33 2.60 -15.66 -2.65
N ARG A 34 3.47 -15.90 -1.65
CA ARG A 34 4.36 -17.08 -1.63
C ARG A 34 3.65 -18.44 -1.76
N TYR A 35 2.35 -18.48 -1.51
CA TYR A 35 1.54 -19.69 -1.58
C TYR A 35 0.92 -19.92 -2.96
N SER A 36 0.83 -18.86 -3.77
CA SER A 36 0.15 -18.91 -5.06
C SER A 36 0.52 -17.69 -5.91
N ASP A 37 1.10 -17.96 -7.09
CA ASP A 37 1.20 -16.99 -8.17
C ASP A 37 -0.21 -16.52 -8.61
N GLY A 38 -0.28 -15.44 -9.38
CA GLY A 38 -1.56 -14.93 -9.84
C GLY A 38 -1.45 -13.80 -10.84
N HIS A 39 -2.45 -13.71 -11.74
CA HIS A 39 -2.59 -12.60 -12.68
C HIS A 39 -1.35 -12.37 -13.56
N GLU A 40 -0.75 -13.46 -14.05
CA GLU A 40 0.46 -13.46 -14.88
C GLU A 40 1.72 -12.89 -14.20
N MET A 41 1.70 -12.79 -12.86
CA MET A 41 2.83 -12.34 -12.05
C MET A 41 3.24 -13.41 -11.04
N THR A 42 4.54 -13.44 -10.75
CA THR A 42 5.16 -14.32 -9.76
C THR A 42 5.70 -13.53 -8.58
N VAL A 43 5.95 -14.21 -7.46
CA VAL A 43 6.64 -13.59 -6.32
C VAL A 43 8.01 -13.00 -6.72
N GLN A 44 8.71 -13.65 -7.65
CA GLN A 44 10.01 -13.18 -8.14
C GLN A 44 9.89 -11.83 -8.83
N ASP A 45 8.82 -11.59 -9.60
CA ASP A 45 8.59 -10.31 -10.27
C ASP A 45 8.42 -9.18 -9.23
N PHE A 46 7.65 -9.43 -8.17
CA PHE A 46 7.47 -8.49 -7.07
C PHE A 46 8.78 -8.18 -6.34
N MET A 47 9.56 -9.20 -6.01
CA MET A 47 10.85 -9.02 -5.32
C MET A 47 11.86 -8.29 -6.19
N SER A 48 11.98 -8.65 -7.48
CA SER A 48 12.85 -7.95 -8.42
C SER A 48 12.44 -6.48 -8.60
N SER A 49 11.13 -6.20 -8.59
CA SER A 49 10.64 -4.81 -8.61
C SER A 49 11.02 -4.09 -7.31
N ALA A 50 10.80 -4.70 -6.15
CA ALA A 50 11.11 -4.12 -4.83
C ALA A 50 12.58 -3.72 -4.68
N GLU A 51 13.51 -4.57 -5.11
CA GLU A 51 14.95 -4.30 -5.08
C GLU A 51 15.34 -3.07 -5.92
N GLN A 52 14.70 -2.90 -7.08
CA GLN A 52 14.99 -1.76 -7.98
C GLN A 52 14.38 -0.45 -7.48
N VAL A 53 13.20 -0.49 -6.86
CA VAL A 53 12.48 0.73 -6.47
C VAL A 53 12.88 1.25 -5.09
N SER A 54 13.31 0.38 -4.17
CA SER A 54 13.61 0.78 -2.78
C SER A 54 14.64 1.93 -2.70
N PRO A 55 15.79 1.88 -3.43
CA PRO A 55 16.75 2.99 -3.43
C PRO A 55 16.20 4.28 -4.03
N LEU A 56 15.33 4.19 -5.04
CA LEU A 56 14.71 5.36 -5.67
C LEU A 56 13.70 6.03 -4.73
N LEU A 57 12.88 5.23 -4.05
CA LEU A 57 11.91 5.72 -3.08
C LEU A 57 12.57 6.40 -1.88
N CYS A 58 13.82 6.08 -1.55
CA CYS A 58 14.58 6.67 -0.44
C CYS A 58 15.61 7.72 -0.87
N ASN A 59 15.65 8.09 -2.15
CA ASN A 59 16.60 9.07 -2.64
C ASN A 59 16.14 10.51 -2.31
N ARG A 60 16.82 11.14 -1.35
CA ARG A 60 16.54 12.49 -0.85
C ARG A 60 16.72 13.61 -1.86
N THR A 61 17.42 13.38 -2.96
CA THR A 61 17.60 14.40 -4.01
C THR A 61 16.42 14.46 -4.97
N LEU A 62 15.52 13.47 -4.94
CA LEU A 62 14.39 13.37 -5.84
C LEU A 62 13.12 13.96 -5.23
N SER A 63 12.34 14.64 -6.06
CA SER A 63 10.98 15.08 -5.75
C SER A 63 10.00 13.90 -5.63
N LEU A 64 8.78 14.16 -5.14
CA LEU A 64 7.76 13.11 -5.02
C LEU A 64 7.45 12.48 -6.38
N GLY A 65 7.26 13.30 -7.42
CA GLY A 65 6.99 12.84 -8.78
C GLY A 65 8.15 12.06 -9.39
N GLU A 66 9.38 12.52 -9.18
CA GLU A 66 10.59 11.83 -9.66
C GLU A 66 10.72 10.43 -9.03
N ARG A 67 10.52 10.32 -7.70
CA ARG A 67 10.54 9.02 -7.00
C ARG A 67 9.52 8.05 -7.60
N VAL A 68 8.30 8.51 -7.87
CA VAL A 68 7.23 7.68 -8.43
C VAL A 68 7.53 7.28 -9.88
N LEU A 69 7.83 8.25 -10.76
CA LEU A 69 8.04 8.00 -12.18
C LEU A 69 9.24 7.08 -12.43
N LEU A 70 10.39 7.38 -11.82
CA LEU A 70 11.59 6.56 -11.99
C LEU A 70 11.40 5.14 -11.44
N SER A 71 10.66 4.98 -10.34
CA SER A 71 10.36 3.66 -9.77
C SER A 71 9.48 2.82 -10.70
N VAL A 72 8.47 3.44 -11.32
CA VAL A 72 7.62 2.77 -12.31
C VAL A 72 8.43 2.38 -13.55
N GLU A 73 9.26 3.28 -14.07
CA GLU A 73 10.12 2.98 -15.22
C GLU A 73 11.08 1.83 -14.94
N LYS A 74 11.67 1.79 -13.74
CA LYS A 74 12.52 0.67 -13.30
C LYS A 74 11.78 -0.64 -13.18
N THR A 75 10.56 -0.61 -12.64
CA THR A 75 9.71 -1.81 -12.55
C THR A 75 9.40 -2.36 -13.95
N ILE A 76 8.94 -1.50 -14.87
CA ILE A 76 8.62 -1.91 -16.24
C ILE A 76 9.86 -2.45 -16.95
N ALA A 77 11.02 -1.80 -16.79
CA ALA A 77 12.27 -2.26 -17.40
C ALA A 77 12.74 -3.62 -16.85
N ALA A 78 12.44 -3.92 -15.58
CA ALA A 78 12.87 -5.15 -14.92
C ALA A 78 11.95 -6.34 -15.21
N VAL A 79 10.63 -6.15 -15.18
CA VAL A 79 9.65 -7.25 -15.19
C VAL A 79 8.55 -7.11 -16.23
N ASN A 80 8.52 -6.02 -17.01
CA ASN A 80 7.58 -5.78 -18.12
C ASN A 80 6.09 -5.87 -17.73
N CYS A 81 5.76 -5.67 -16.46
CA CYS A 81 4.40 -5.62 -15.96
C CYS A 81 4.31 -4.69 -14.75
N ASN A 82 3.08 -4.35 -14.35
CA ASN A 82 2.84 -3.55 -13.16
C ASN A 82 2.64 -4.43 -11.93
N THR A 83 3.68 -4.51 -11.12
CA THR A 83 3.67 -5.26 -9.85
C THR A 83 3.37 -4.38 -8.63
N ASN A 84 3.66 -3.07 -8.71
CA ASN A 84 3.82 -2.26 -7.50
C ASN A 84 3.43 -0.78 -7.64
N LEU A 85 2.72 -0.35 -8.70
CA LEU A 85 2.33 1.06 -8.85
C LEU A 85 1.61 1.61 -7.61
N GLY A 86 0.64 0.87 -7.06
CA GLY A 86 -0.13 1.34 -5.92
C GLY A 86 0.73 1.46 -4.66
N MET A 87 1.58 0.47 -4.40
CA MET A 87 2.60 0.55 -3.36
C MET A 87 3.57 1.72 -3.55
N ILE A 88 4.08 1.97 -4.77
CA ILE A 88 4.97 3.11 -5.06
C ILE A 88 4.28 4.44 -4.72
N LEU A 89 3.03 4.62 -5.15
CA LEU A 89 2.23 5.82 -4.88
C LEU A 89 2.05 6.03 -3.37
N LEU A 90 1.82 4.96 -2.60
CA LEU A 90 1.65 5.07 -1.15
C LEU A 90 2.99 5.24 -0.41
N PHE A 91 4.04 4.53 -0.83
CA PHE A 91 5.33 4.49 -0.14
C PHE A 91 6.10 5.79 -0.29
N ALA A 92 6.14 6.38 -1.49
CA ALA A 92 6.92 7.60 -1.75
C ALA A 92 6.61 8.74 -0.74
N PRO A 93 5.35 9.14 -0.51
CA PRO A 93 5.05 10.19 0.45
C PRO A 93 5.28 9.76 1.92
N ILE A 94 5.08 8.47 2.26
CA ILE A 94 5.38 7.93 3.60
C ILE A 94 6.89 8.04 3.91
N VAL A 95 7.74 7.64 2.96
CA VAL A 95 9.19 7.70 3.10
C VAL A 95 9.66 9.14 3.22
N MET A 96 9.15 10.05 2.38
CA MET A 96 9.46 11.48 2.47
C MET A 96 9.05 12.09 3.82
N ALA A 97 7.92 11.66 4.39
CA ALA A 97 7.49 12.09 5.72
C ALA A 97 8.44 11.58 6.82
N ALA A 98 8.90 10.33 6.71
CA ALA A 98 9.86 9.73 7.64
C ALA A 98 11.23 10.41 7.59
N GLU A 99 11.70 10.83 6.41
CA GLU A 99 12.93 11.62 6.25
C GLU A 99 12.88 12.97 6.99
N GLN A 100 11.69 13.57 7.05
CA GLN A 100 11.43 14.82 7.77
C GLN A 100 11.28 14.64 9.29
N ALA A 101 11.28 13.41 9.81
CA ALA A 101 11.01 13.13 11.22
C ALA A 101 12.14 13.50 12.22
N SER A 102 13.02 14.42 11.83
CA SER A 102 14.22 14.79 12.57
C SER A 102 13.96 15.85 13.64
N GLY A 103 14.33 15.58 14.90
CA GLY A 103 14.69 16.60 15.88
C GLY A 103 13.57 17.31 16.64
N ASP A 104 12.31 17.22 16.20
CA ASP A 104 11.17 17.78 16.92
C ASP A 104 10.20 16.68 17.36
N ASN A 105 10.16 16.41 18.67
CA ASN A 105 9.33 15.39 19.29
C ASN A 105 7.82 15.70 19.21
N ASN A 106 7.43 16.87 18.69
CA ASN A 106 6.06 17.37 18.73
C ASN A 106 5.21 17.15 17.48
N THR A 107 5.79 16.75 16.33
CA THR A 107 5.00 16.51 15.10
C THR A 107 4.85 15.02 14.79
N ASN A 108 3.59 14.56 14.78
CA ASN A 108 3.21 13.17 14.46
C ASN A 108 3.53 12.86 12.98
N SER A 109 3.95 11.63 12.67
CA SER A 109 4.24 11.15 11.31
C SER A 109 3.16 11.48 10.29
N ARG A 110 1.88 11.48 10.70
CA ARG A 110 0.75 11.84 9.82
C ARG A 110 0.73 13.32 9.43
N GLU A 111 1.15 14.22 10.33
CA GLU A 111 1.23 15.66 10.03
C GLU A 111 2.35 15.96 9.04
N LYS A 112 3.50 15.28 9.20
CA LYS A 112 4.62 15.36 8.24
C LYS A 112 4.21 14.86 6.86
N LEU A 113 3.43 13.77 6.81
CA LEU A 113 2.84 13.28 5.57
C LEU A 113 1.90 14.30 4.93
N GLU A 114 1.02 14.92 5.71
CA GLU A 114 0.13 15.97 5.20
C GLU A 114 0.91 17.15 4.60
N ILE A 115 2.03 17.54 5.22
CA ILE A 115 2.94 18.57 4.69
C ILE A 115 3.55 18.13 3.35
N VAL A 116 4.03 16.89 3.23
CA VAL A 116 4.56 16.33 1.96
C VAL A 116 3.50 16.40 0.86
N LEU A 117 2.27 15.98 1.15
CA LEU A 117 1.18 15.96 0.18
C LEU A 117 0.78 17.37 -0.27
N LYS A 118 0.63 18.31 0.67
CA LYS A 118 0.28 19.71 0.38
C LYS A 118 1.36 20.45 -0.40
N ASN A 119 2.62 20.08 -0.20
CA ASN A 119 3.76 20.69 -0.89
C ASN A 119 4.08 20.04 -2.24
N SER A 120 3.33 19.03 -2.68
CA SER A 120 3.48 18.46 -4.02
C SER A 120 3.24 19.53 -5.10
N THR A 121 4.15 19.59 -6.07
CA THR A 121 4.13 20.59 -7.13
C THR A 121 3.29 20.14 -8.33
N LEU A 122 3.02 21.06 -9.26
CA LEU A 122 2.41 20.69 -10.54
C LEU A 122 3.30 19.73 -11.34
N ASN A 123 4.61 19.89 -11.27
CA ASN A 123 5.57 18.98 -11.91
C ASN A 123 5.50 17.57 -11.31
N ASP A 124 5.35 17.47 -9.97
CA ASP A 124 5.13 16.16 -9.32
C ASP A 124 3.84 15.50 -9.83
N ALA A 125 2.76 16.26 -9.98
CA ALA A 125 1.50 15.76 -10.52
C ALA A 125 1.66 15.25 -11.96
N GLN A 126 2.36 16.00 -12.82
CA GLN A 126 2.64 15.59 -14.20
C GLN A 126 3.42 14.27 -14.28
N MET A 127 4.48 14.15 -13.48
CA MET A 127 5.29 12.93 -13.41
C MET A 127 4.51 11.74 -12.87
N ILE A 128 3.64 11.94 -11.87
CA ILE A 128 2.77 10.87 -11.33
C ILE A 128 1.72 10.43 -12.38
N PHE A 129 1.13 11.37 -13.11
CA PHE A 129 0.23 11.03 -14.22
C PHE A 129 0.96 10.22 -15.30
N GLU A 130 2.17 10.63 -15.66
CA GLU A 130 3.02 9.88 -16.58
C GLU A 130 3.33 8.48 -16.05
N ALA A 131 3.68 8.34 -14.77
CA ALA A 131 3.95 7.06 -14.13
C ALA A 131 2.72 6.14 -14.19
N ILE A 132 1.54 6.64 -13.86
CA ILE A 132 0.27 5.88 -13.94
C ILE A 132 0.00 5.43 -15.38
N ARG A 133 0.21 6.29 -16.38
CA ARG A 133 0.08 5.91 -17.80
C ARG A 133 1.05 4.81 -18.20
N LYS A 134 2.32 4.91 -17.81
CA LYS A 134 3.36 3.91 -18.13
C LYS A 134 3.06 2.57 -17.48
N ALA A 135 2.64 2.58 -16.21
CA ALA A 135 2.28 1.36 -15.49
C ALA A 135 1.01 0.70 -16.06
N ASN A 136 0.16 1.43 -16.76
CA ASN A 136 -1.05 0.93 -17.43
C ASN A 136 -1.89 -0.01 -16.53
N PRO A 137 -2.34 0.44 -15.34
CA PRO A 137 -3.07 -0.40 -14.40
C PRO A 137 -4.39 -0.90 -15.01
N GLY A 138 -4.76 -2.13 -14.66
CA GLY A 138 -5.97 -2.77 -15.17
C GLY A 138 -7.25 -1.97 -14.88
N GLY A 139 -8.07 -1.76 -15.91
CA GLY A 139 -9.38 -1.13 -15.80
C GLY A 139 -9.37 0.38 -15.53
N LEU A 140 -8.25 1.08 -15.78
CA LEU A 140 -8.14 2.53 -15.55
C LEU A 140 -9.19 3.35 -16.29
N GLY A 141 -9.49 2.99 -17.55
CA GLY A 141 -10.52 3.63 -18.38
C GLY A 141 -10.28 5.13 -18.60
N HIS A 142 -11.34 5.83 -18.97
CA HIS A 142 -11.35 7.30 -19.13
C HIS A 142 -12.07 7.97 -17.95
N SER A 143 -11.73 9.23 -17.68
CA SER A 143 -12.33 10.05 -16.62
C SER A 143 -12.80 11.39 -17.15
N ASP A 144 -14.01 11.82 -16.80
CA ASP A 144 -14.54 13.13 -17.22
C ASP A 144 -13.73 14.30 -16.63
N GLN A 145 -13.14 14.09 -15.45
CA GLN A 145 -12.26 15.04 -14.78
C GLN A 145 -10.87 14.45 -14.60
N PHE A 146 -9.85 15.24 -14.95
CA PHE A 146 -8.43 14.94 -14.78
C PHE A 146 -8.06 13.53 -15.29
N ASP A 147 -8.46 13.24 -16.52
CA ASP A 147 -8.07 11.99 -17.19
C ASP A 147 -6.55 11.87 -17.19
N VAL A 148 -6.05 10.77 -16.63
CA VAL A 148 -4.63 10.45 -16.54
C VAL A 148 -3.98 10.30 -17.91
N HIS A 149 -4.76 10.04 -18.97
CA HIS A 149 -4.31 10.04 -20.35
C HIS A 149 -4.00 11.44 -20.92
N LEU A 150 -4.35 12.51 -20.20
CA LEU A 150 -4.11 13.90 -20.57
C LEU A 150 -3.05 14.54 -19.65
N ASP A 151 -2.53 15.69 -20.05
CA ASP A 151 -1.62 16.47 -19.22
C ASP A 151 -2.40 17.17 -18.09
N PRO A 152 -2.05 16.95 -16.81
CA PRO A 152 -2.75 17.58 -15.71
C PRO A 152 -2.46 19.08 -15.66
N GLN A 153 -3.52 19.87 -15.61
CA GLN A 153 -3.49 21.32 -15.34
C GLN A 153 -3.94 21.62 -13.89
N CYS A 154 -3.80 20.65 -12.99
CA CYS A 154 -4.26 20.72 -11.60
C CYS A 154 -3.21 20.16 -10.64
N SER A 155 -3.35 20.45 -9.35
CA SER A 155 -2.51 19.84 -8.32
C SER A 155 -2.82 18.35 -8.18
N LEU A 156 -1.84 17.59 -7.68
CA LEU A 156 -2.02 16.16 -7.39
C LEU A 156 -3.22 15.91 -6.46
N LEU A 157 -3.37 16.71 -5.40
CA LEU A 157 -4.49 16.59 -4.46
C LEU A 157 -5.84 16.89 -5.13
N ALA A 158 -5.93 17.82 -6.07
CA ALA A 158 -7.17 18.08 -6.79
C ALA A 158 -7.57 16.90 -7.69
N ALA A 159 -6.59 16.28 -8.36
CA ALA A 159 -6.83 15.06 -9.13
C ALA A 159 -7.28 13.89 -8.23
N MET A 160 -6.62 13.69 -7.10
CA MET A 160 -6.96 12.64 -6.13
C MET A 160 -8.35 12.88 -5.50
N GLU A 161 -8.71 14.13 -5.23
CA GLU A 161 -10.04 14.52 -4.73
C GLU A 161 -11.15 14.11 -5.71
N ALA A 162 -10.95 14.32 -7.01
CA ALA A 162 -11.91 13.93 -8.04
C ALA A 162 -12.06 12.39 -8.18
N ALA A 163 -11.06 11.61 -7.75
CA ALA A 163 -11.04 10.16 -7.85
C ALA A 163 -11.39 9.42 -6.55
N LYS A 164 -11.41 10.09 -5.39
CA LYS A 164 -11.47 9.46 -4.07
C LYS A 164 -12.66 8.53 -3.82
N GLU A 165 -13.80 8.78 -4.46
CA GLU A 165 -15.01 7.97 -4.29
C GLU A 165 -14.93 6.63 -5.05
N ARG A 166 -14.02 6.51 -6.02
CA ARG A 166 -13.86 5.32 -6.87
C ARG A 166 -12.49 4.65 -6.75
N ASP A 167 -11.51 5.32 -6.15
CA ASP A 167 -10.14 4.83 -5.99
C ASP A 167 -9.65 5.01 -4.54
N ASN A 168 -9.37 3.89 -3.86
CA ASN A 168 -8.99 3.92 -2.45
C ASN A 168 -7.56 4.47 -2.22
N ILE A 169 -6.67 4.45 -3.22
CA ILE A 169 -5.37 5.11 -3.13
C ILE A 169 -5.59 6.62 -3.17
N ALA A 170 -6.42 7.11 -4.09
CA ALA A 170 -6.77 8.52 -4.14
C ALA A 170 -7.41 9.01 -2.84
N LYS A 171 -8.29 8.20 -2.23
CA LYS A 171 -8.83 8.46 -0.89
C LYS A 171 -7.74 8.61 0.18
N GLN A 172 -6.65 7.83 0.12
CA GLN A 172 -5.54 8.00 1.08
C GLN A 172 -4.86 9.36 0.91
N TYR A 173 -4.62 9.81 -0.32
CA TYR A 173 -4.03 11.14 -0.56
C TYR A 173 -4.89 12.27 0.02
N VAL A 174 -6.21 12.20 -0.16
CA VAL A 174 -7.15 13.21 0.33
C VAL A 174 -7.26 13.23 1.85
N THR A 175 -7.20 12.05 2.48
CA THR A 175 -7.44 11.89 3.93
C THR A 175 -6.15 11.84 4.75
N SER A 176 -5.01 12.20 4.15
CA SER A 176 -3.69 12.05 4.76
C SER A 176 -3.49 10.65 5.33
N PHE A 177 -3.81 9.65 4.51
CA PHE A 177 -3.61 8.22 4.74
C PHE A 177 -4.34 7.70 5.98
N SER A 178 -5.54 8.24 6.24
CA SER A 178 -6.28 7.97 7.47
C SER A 178 -6.49 6.48 7.70
N ASP A 179 -6.85 5.71 6.67
CA ASP A 179 -7.16 4.29 6.84
C ASP A 179 -5.90 3.46 7.12
N ILE A 180 -4.75 3.89 6.60
CA ILE A 180 -3.46 3.24 6.87
C ILE A 180 -3.06 3.43 8.34
N PHE A 181 -3.24 4.65 8.87
CA PHE A 181 -2.89 5.00 10.26
C PHE A 181 -3.90 4.53 11.32
N THR A 182 -5.15 4.29 10.94
CA THR A 182 -6.17 3.75 11.85
C THR A 182 -6.37 2.26 11.57
N LEU A 183 -7.20 1.91 10.58
CA LEU A 183 -7.60 0.54 10.31
C LEU A 183 -6.42 -0.42 10.13
N GLY A 184 -5.44 -0.03 9.32
CA GLY A 184 -4.28 -0.88 9.02
C GLY A 184 -3.31 -1.01 10.19
N LEU A 185 -2.87 0.12 10.75
CA LEU A 185 -1.92 0.14 11.87
C LEU A 185 -2.51 -0.49 13.15
N ASP A 186 -3.77 -0.20 13.48
CA ASP A 186 -4.46 -0.82 14.62
C ASP A 186 -4.58 -2.34 14.43
N SER A 187 -4.89 -2.79 13.21
CA SER A 187 -4.94 -4.23 12.90
C SER A 187 -3.57 -4.88 13.08
N LEU A 188 -2.51 -4.30 12.51
CA LEU A 188 -1.17 -4.87 12.61
C LEU A 188 -0.72 -4.96 14.06
N ARG A 189 -0.90 -3.89 14.86
CA ARG A 189 -0.56 -3.88 16.29
C ARG A 189 -1.35 -4.91 17.08
N GLY A 190 -2.68 -4.87 16.98
CA GLY A 190 -3.55 -5.74 17.77
C GLY A 190 -3.35 -7.23 17.49
N PHE A 191 -3.19 -7.60 16.21
CA PHE A 191 -2.96 -9.01 15.86
C PHE A 191 -1.51 -9.46 16.08
N THR A 192 -0.52 -8.56 15.96
CA THR A 192 0.87 -8.88 16.33
C THR A 192 0.96 -9.18 17.82
N GLU A 193 0.34 -8.35 18.67
CA GLU A 193 0.30 -8.59 20.12
C GLU A 193 -0.45 -9.88 20.45
N ARG A 194 -1.62 -10.10 19.83
CA ARG A 194 -2.46 -11.27 20.09
C ARG A 194 -1.76 -12.59 19.76
N TRP A 195 -1.05 -12.67 18.64
CA TRP A 195 -0.47 -13.91 18.13
C TRP A 195 1.06 -13.97 18.24
N ASN A 196 1.68 -12.96 18.87
CA ASN A 196 3.12 -12.85 19.05
C ASN A 196 3.90 -13.04 17.73
N GLY A 197 3.40 -12.44 16.64
CA GLY A 197 4.00 -12.58 15.30
C GLY A 197 3.32 -11.71 14.24
N VAL A 198 4.13 -11.14 13.34
CA VAL A 198 3.66 -10.19 12.32
C VAL A 198 3.07 -10.85 11.07
N GLU A 199 3.51 -12.07 10.71
CA GLU A 199 3.09 -12.74 9.47
C GLU A 199 1.56 -12.88 9.40
N TRP A 200 0.94 -13.40 10.46
CA TRP A 200 -0.52 -13.53 10.54
C TRP A 200 -1.24 -12.21 10.79
N ALA A 201 -0.58 -11.23 11.40
CA ALA A 201 -1.13 -9.88 11.55
C ALA A 201 -1.28 -9.18 10.20
N ILE A 202 -0.38 -9.43 9.25
CA ILE A 202 -0.48 -8.92 7.87
C ILE A 202 -1.70 -9.53 7.17
N VAL A 203 -1.90 -10.85 7.28
CA VAL A 203 -3.10 -11.53 6.75
C VAL A 203 -4.37 -10.93 7.37
N ALA A 204 -4.36 -10.65 8.68
CA ALA A 204 -5.46 -10.00 9.38
C ALA A 204 -5.73 -8.59 8.84
N CYS A 205 -4.68 -7.79 8.66
CA CYS A 205 -4.76 -6.43 8.13
C CYS A 205 -5.38 -6.42 6.72
N TYR A 206 -4.89 -7.32 5.85
CA TYR A 206 -5.45 -7.51 4.51
C TYR A 206 -6.94 -7.84 4.53
N LEU A 207 -7.35 -8.84 5.32
CA LEU A 207 -8.75 -9.23 5.43
C LEU A 207 -9.61 -8.15 6.10
N ASN A 208 -9.05 -7.37 7.02
CA ASN A 208 -9.75 -6.26 7.66
C ASN A 208 -10.04 -5.15 6.64
N PHE A 209 -9.07 -4.77 5.81
CA PHE A 209 -9.31 -3.86 4.69
C PHE A 209 -10.35 -4.43 3.71
N LEU A 210 -10.19 -5.68 3.26
CA LEU A 210 -11.06 -6.28 2.25
C LEU A 210 -12.48 -6.50 2.76
N SER A 211 -12.69 -6.67 4.07
CA SER A 211 -14.02 -6.86 4.67
C SER A 211 -14.74 -5.55 5.02
N THR A 212 -14.03 -4.43 5.04
CA THR A 212 -14.58 -3.11 5.44
C THR A 212 -14.76 -2.16 4.26
N GLN A 213 -13.95 -2.31 3.21
CA GLN A 213 -13.95 -1.42 2.05
C GLN A 213 -14.06 -2.22 0.75
N THR A 214 -14.75 -1.67 -0.26
CA THR A 214 -14.76 -2.25 -1.61
C THR A 214 -13.41 -2.00 -2.27
N ASP A 215 -12.78 -3.04 -2.82
CA ASP A 215 -11.50 -2.91 -3.52
C ASP A 215 -11.69 -2.21 -4.88
N SER A 216 -10.97 -1.10 -5.10
CA SER A 216 -11.06 -0.29 -6.32
C SER A 216 -10.39 -0.93 -7.54
N HIS A 217 -9.45 -1.88 -7.38
CA HIS A 217 -8.94 -2.66 -8.50
C HIS A 217 -10.02 -3.63 -9.00
N ILE A 218 -10.73 -4.32 -8.10
CA ILE A 218 -11.89 -5.13 -8.47
C ILE A 218 -12.97 -4.25 -9.09
N GLY A 219 -13.29 -3.11 -8.46
CA GLY A 219 -14.30 -2.18 -8.95
C GLY A 219 -14.02 -1.69 -10.39
N ARG A 220 -12.77 -1.35 -10.69
CA ARG A 220 -12.33 -0.95 -12.04
C ARG A 220 -12.46 -2.07 -13.07
N LYS A 221 -12.08 -3.31 -12.72
CA LYS A 221 -12.03 -4.43 -13.67
C LYS A 221 -13.38 -5.13 -13.87
N PHE A 222 -14.21 -5.18 -12.82
CA PHE A 222 -15.42 -6.01 -12.78
C PHE A 222 -16.67 -5.28 -12.30
N GLY A 223 -16.55 -4.01 -11.89
CA GLY A 223 -17.66 -3.19 -11.41
C GLY A 223 -17.94 -3.32 -9.91
N ASN A 224 -18.58 -2.29 -9.35
CA ASN A 224 -18.81 -2.14 -7.91
C ASN A 224 -19.67 -3.25 -7.30
N LYS A 225 -20.57 -3.86 -8.09
CA LYS A 225 -21.40 -4.97 -7.60
C LYS A 225 -20.55 -6.18 -7.21
N LEU A 226 -19.56 -6.54 -8.02
CA LEU A 226 -18.67 -7.66 -7.68
C LEU A 226 -17.74 -7.28 -6.52
N ALA A 227 -17.22 -6.05 -6.50
CA ALA A 227 -16.40 -5.58 -5.38
C ALA A 227 -17.14 -5.67 -4.03
N GLU A 228 -18.44 -5.33 -4.00
CA GLU A 228 -19.28 -5.44 -2.80
C GLU A 228 -19.55 -6.90 -2.39
N GLN A 229 -19.72 -7.80 -3.36
CA GLN A 229 -19.86 -9.24 -3.11
C GLN A 229 -18.59 -9.82 -2.50
N VAL A 230 -17.42 -9.46 -3.05
CA VAL A 230 -16.11 -9.88 -2.51
C VAL A 230 -15.92 -9.35 -1.09
N LYS A 231 -16.26 -8.08 -0.81
CA LYS A 231 -16.21 -7.52 0.54
C LYS A 231 -17.07 -8.32 1.53
N THR A 232 -18.28 -8.69 1.11
CA THR A 232 -19.20 -9.50 1.92
C THR A 232 -18.66 -10.91 2.18
N ARG A 233 -18.04 -11.55 1.17
CA ARG A 233 -17.37 -12.86 1.32
C ARG A 233 -16.16 -12.76 2.26
N ALA A 234 -15.31 -11.77 2.04
CA ALA A 234 -14.13 -11.49 2.88
C ALA A 234 -14.51 -11.23 4.33
N LYS A 235 -15.63 -10.54 4.60
CA LYS A 235 -16.13 -10.35 5.96
C LYS A 235 -16.41 -11.67 6.69
N LYS A 236 -17.04 -12.65 6.03
CA LYS A 236 -17.30 -13.96 6.62
C LYS A 236 -16.00 -14.71 6.93
N VAL A 237 -15.05 -14.69 5.99
CA VAL A 237 -13.72 -15.31 6.16
C VAL A 237 -12.95 -14.63 7.29
N PHE A 238 -12.97 -13.29 7.35
CA PHE A 238 -12.29 -12.54 8.39
C PHE A 238 -12.87 -12.79 9.78
N ASP A 239 -14.21 -12.85 9.89
CA ASP A 239 -14.89 -13.15 11.15
C ASP A 239 -14.55 -14.57 11.65
N LEU A 240 -14.35 -15.54 10.76
CA LEU A 240 -13.84 -16.87 11.14
C LEU A 240 -12.35 -16.82 11.51
N PHE A 241 -11.52 -16.19 10.68
CA PHE A 241 -10.07 -16.08 10.86
C PHE A 241 -9.69 -15.45 12.21
N LYS A 242 -10.18 -14.22 12.49
CA LYS A 242 -9.74 -13.42 13.64
C LYS A 242 -10.10 -14.03 15.00
N ASN A 243 -11.08 -14.93 15.03
CA ASN A 243 -11.56 -15.57 16.24
C ASN A 243 -10.75 -16.83 16.62
N ASN A 244 -9.82 -17.27 15.76
CA ASN A 244 -8.95 -18.41 16.10
C ASN A 244 -7.98 -18.07 17.24
N LYS A 245 -7.67 -19.09 18.04
CA LYS A 245 -6.61 -19.01 19.05
C LYS A 245 -5.24 -19.11 18.38
N ASN A 246 -5.05 -20.12 17.53
CA ASN A 246 -3.90 -20.24 16.64
C ASN A 246 -4.32 -19.80 15.21
N PRO A 247 -3.72 -18.74 14.64
CA PRO A 247 -4.10 -18.27 13.31
C PRO A 247 -3.83 -19.31 12.20
N GLU A 248 -2.90 -20.24 12.41
CA GLU A 248 -2.62 -21.32 11.45
C GLU A 248 -3.81 -22.27 11.24
N ASP A 249 -4.69 -22.40 12.25
CA ASP A 249 -5.89 -23.25 12.16
C ASP A 249 -6.85 -22.76 11.05
N ALA A 250 -6.76 -21.48 10.69
CA ALA A 250 -7.55 -20.88 9.62
C ALA A 250 -6.91 -21.03 8.23
N PHE A 251 -5.71 -21.59 8.11
CA PHE A 251 -5.02 -21.72 6.84
C PHE A 251 -5.86 -22.43 5.74
N PRO A 252 -6.62 -23.50 6.02
CA PRO A 252 -7.47 -24.14 5.02
C PRO A 252 -8.54 -23.21 4.43
N ILE A 253 -9.26 -22.43 5.26
CA ILE A 253 -10.31 -21.53 4.78
C ILE A 253 -9.71 -20.34 4.01
N LEU A 254 -8.51 -19.87 4.38
CA LEU A 254 -7.82 -18.82 3.65
C LEU A 254 -7.39 -19.28 2.25
N LEU A 255 -6.87 -20.51 2.14
CA LEU A 255 -6.52 -21.11 0.85
C LEU A 255 -7.75 -21.40 -0.01
N GLU A 256 -8.86 -21.81 0.59
CA GLU A 256 -10.12 -21.99 -0.12
C GLU A 256 -10.59 -20.67 -0.73
N PHE A 257 -10.59 -19.59 0.06
CA PHE A 257 -10.98 -18.26 -0.41
C PHE A 257 -10.02 -17.71 -1.49
N ASP A 258 -8.70 -17.96 -1.34
CA ASP A 258 -7.71 -17.63 -2.37
C ASP A 258 -8.02 -18.30 -3.70
N ARG A 259 -8.25 -19.62 -3.68
CA ARG A 259 -8.58 -20.39 -4.88
C ARG A 259 -9.89 -19.94 -5.51
N GLU A 260 -10.91 -19.65 -4.70
CA GLU A 260 -12.22 -19.18 -5.17
C GLU A 260 -12.04 -17.87 -5.97
N LEU A 261 -11.37 -16.87 -5.39
CA LEU A 261 -11.13 -15.58 -6.06
C LEU A 261 -10.26 -15.73 -7.31
N LYS A 262 -9.20 -16.55 -7.26
CA LYS A 262 -8.33 -16.79 -8.42
C LYS A 262 -9.03 -17.54 -9.55
N SER A 263 -9.93 -18.48 -9.23
CA SER A 263 -10.74 -19.18 -10.24
C SER A 263 -11.66 -18.22 -11.01
N GLU A 264 -12.04 -17.12 -10.38
CA GLU A 264 -12.86 -16.03 -10.94
C GLU A 264 -12.00 -14.91 -11.56
N ASN A 265 -10.67 -15.05 -11.58
CA ASN A 265 -9.70 -14.02 -11.99
C ASN A 265 -9.81 -12.69 -11.20
N ILE A 266 -10.29 -12.75 -9.96
CA ILE A 266 -10.47 -11.60 -9.08
C ILE A 266 -9.17 -11.31 -8.33
N ASN A 267 -8.73 -10.05 -8.41
CA ASN A 267 -7.54 -9.54 -7.73
C ASN A 267 -7.90 -8.37 -6.81
N PRO A 268 -7.94 -8.55 -5.47
CA PRO A 268 -8.06 -7.44 -4.53
C PRO A 268 -6.71 -6.72 -4.37
N GLY A 269 -6.25 -6.08 -5.45
CA GLY A 269 -4.91 -5.48 -5.53
C GLY A 269 -4.79 -4.17 -4.77
N THR A 270 -5.83 -3.35 -4.70
CA THR A 270 -5.75 -2.11 -3.92
C THR A 270 -5.72 -2.41 -2.41
N THR A 271 -6.43 -3.44 -1.96
CA THR A 271 -6.31 -3.95 -0.59
C THR A 271 -4.88 -4.40 -0.28
N ALA A 272 -4.21 -5.08 -1.23
CA ALA A 272 -2.80 -5.47 -1.09
C ALA A 272 -1.89 -4.23 -0.96
N ASP A 273 -2.05 -3.23 -1.82
CA ASP A 273 -1.30 -1.96 -1.76
C ASP A 273 -1.46 -1.25 -0.41
N LEU A 274 -2.70 -1.14 0.11
CA LEU A 274 -2.97 -0.53 1.42
C LEU A 274 -2.33 -1.31 2.56
N THR A 275 -2.37 -2.65 2.48
CA THR A 275 -1.74 -3.53 3.45
C THR A 275 -0.22 -3.30 3.47
N ALA A 276 0.42 -3.22 2.30
CA ALA A 276 1.83 -2.91 2.17
C ALA A 276 2.21 -1.59 2.85
N ALA A 277 1.40 -0.55 2.64
CA ALA A 277 1.65 0.78 3.20
C ALA A 277 1.50 0.77 4.73
N SER A 278 0.54 0.00 5.25
CA SER A 278 0.40 -0.22 6.69
C SER A 278 1.58 -0.97 7.28
N ILE A 279 2.17 -1.95 6.58
CA ILE A 279 3.40 -2.63 7.01
C ILE A 279 4.53 -1.60 7.13
N LEU A 280 4.73 -0.76 6.12
CA LEU A 280 5.79 0.25 6.14
C LEU A 280 5.64 1.23 7.31
N VAL A 281 4.43 1.75 7.54
CA VAL A 281 4.15 2.64 8.68
C VAL A 281 4.38 1.93 10.01
N PHE A 282 3.94 0.67 10.15
CA PHE A 282 4.16 -0.13 11.35
C PHE A 282 5.66 -0.33 11.62
N MET A 283 6.44 -0.74 10.63
CA MET A 283 7.88 -0.98 10.79
C MET A 283 8.66 0.31 11.08
N LEU A 284 8.30 1.43 10.45
CA LEU A 284 8.87 2.74 10.76
C LEU A 284 8.60 3.12 12.23
N GLY A 285 7.38 2.85 12.72
CA GLY A 285 7.00 3.03 14.11
C GLY A 285 7.83 2.18 15.07
N GLU A 286 7.99 0.89 14.78
CA GLU A 286 8.78 -0.01 15.61
C GLU A 286 10.26 0.38 15.65
N LYS A 287 10.85 0.75 14.51
CA LYS A 287 12.29 1.07 14.40
C LYS A 287 12.66 2.43 15.01
N PHE A 288 11.86 3.47 14.78
CA PHE A 288 12.25 4.85 15.13
C PHE A 288 11.45 5.48 16.26
N ALA A 289 10.31 4.89 16.61
CA ALA A 289 9.45 5.39 17.67
C ALA A 289 9.55 4.57 18.97
N GLY A 290 10.38 3.53 18.98
CA GLY A 290 10.84 2.84 20.18
C GLY A 290 9.71 2.29 21.05
N GLY A 291 8.93 1.32 20.55
CA GLY A 291 8.15 0.37 21.36
C GLY A 291 7.20 0.92 22.44
N GLN A 292 6.95 2.22 22.48
CA GLN A 292 5.99 2.90 23.37
C GLN A 292 5.59 4.22 22.72
N LEU A 293 4.68 4.19 21.75
CA LEU A 293 3.96 5.40 21.37
C LEU A 293 2.50 5.25 21.76
N ASN A 294 2.22 5.81 22.94
CA ASN A 294 0.89 6.11 23.42
C ASN A 294 0.08 6.78 22.31
N VAL A 295 -1.04 6.15 22.00
CA VAL A 295 -2.16 6.73 21.29
C VAL A 295 -2.63 7.94 22.11
N VAL A 296 -2.70 9.10 21.46
CA VAL A 296 -3.72 10.10 21.78
C VAL A 296 -4.62 10.19 20.58
#